data_AF-A0A4Q9GY49-F1
#
_entry.id   AF-A0A4Q9GY49-F1
#
_cell.length_a   1.000
_cell.length_b   1.000
_cell.length_c   1.000
_cell.angle_alpha   90.00
_cell.angle_beta   90.00
_cell.angle_gamma   90.00
#
_symmetry.space_group_name_H-M   'P 1'
#
loop_
_entity.id
_entity.type
_entity.pdbx_description
1 polymer ?
#
loop_
_entity_poly.entity_id
_entity_poly.type
_entity_poly.pdbx_seq_one_letter_code
_entity_poly.pdbx_strand_id
1 'polypeptide(L)'
;MSERRTQSLTTRSTCCPSAATSDPGHSIHQGGLWPPFSLGKRVNTPPLRVPCPRPEALLASWHPVHPGSQIFRRVFMSMGPSFPRLAACALVWLSAAVPAAAAEPSLSLKISSALRDRTFWNAGAIHVNVQTKSGETYDVDGPNGKVLPLSLLQTMVGGATVDTPGSPSNRLFNDILRMMAQDGITGSETDAKDIARNMARFANALPRLSATMSNLGLDALGTPPGIRGQASRSMSTGGISLGYYLDDDHQWAVETYVLAAPLTTSVTATGRPRYRVVLDGDGQEVEVLSPFGLEGQQILSSKLLPPTVMFGRYWGSASSRFRPYTGALAMYAIFYDTKATPALNAYVGGSNPGDTSVSIKNAFGAGPMLGFRYALNDSWRVNFSIGSVKLKTQATLVTRNSRFDKNTPAILDLGNDQAGLVDNVTGVILAGEGLLAVRGADGSSRSRLYDALGGITAITTRAAQSFSGNSSGTYVRKTDTQLTNTIYMLSIGRDF
;
A
#
# COMPACT_ATOMS: atom_id res chain seq x y z
N MET A 1 51.07 0.89 -19.88
CA MET A 1 51.86 -0.23 -20.47
C MET A 1 51.27 -1.54 -19.99
N SER A 2 51.26 -2.59 -20.83
CA SER A 2 50.81 -3.98 -20.55
C SER A 2 49.35 -4.13 -20.05
N GLU A 3 48.34 -4.43 -20.89
CA GLU A 3 47.97 -5.69 -21.56
C GLU A 3 47.47 -6.87 -20.69
N ARG A 4 46.20 -7.22 -20.95
CA ARG A 4 45.50 -8.53 -20.96
C ARG A 4 45.76 -9.59 -19.87
N ARG A 5 44.66 -10.09 -19.30
CA ARG A 5 44.03 -11.35 -19.76
C ARG A 5 42.58 -11.52 -19.30
N THR A 6 41.72 -11.90 -20.23
CA THR A 6 40.40 -12.49 -20.00
C THR A 6 40.55 -13.98 -19.78
N GLN A 7 39.81 -14.59 -18.85
CA GLN A 7 39.38 -15.99 -18.97
C GLN A 7 38.16 -16.29 -18.08
N SER A 8 37.17 -16.93 -18.68
CA SER A 8 35.96 -17.45 -18.04
C SER A 8 36.14 -18.92 -17.67
N LEU A 9 35.54 -19.40 -16.58
CA LEU A 9 35.25 -20.84 -16.43
C LEU A 9 34.07 -21.11 -15.49
N THR A 10 33.05 -21.79 -16.04
CA THR A 10 31.92 -22.41 -15.34
C THR A 10 32.29 -23.78 -14.78
N THR A 11 31.86 -24.10 -13.56
CA THR A 11 31.36 -25.44 -13.10
C THR A 11 30.80 -25.28 -11.68
N ARG A 12 29.51 -25.53 -11.44
CA ARG A 12 28.84 -26.82 -11.11
C ARG A 12 29.12 -27.37 -9.69
N SER A 13 28.03 -27.60 -8.99
CA SER A 13 27.86 -28.21 -7.66
C SER A 13 28.04 -29.73 -7.62
N THR A 14 28.56 -30.28 -6.51
CA THR A 14 28.05 -31.54 -5.90
C THR A 14 28.55 -31.77 -4.45
N CYS A 15 27.61 -32.18 -3.58
CA CYS A 15 27.69 -33.14 -2.46
C CYS A 15 28.76 -33.09 -1.35
N CYS A 16 28.28 -33.21 -0.10
CA CYS A 16 29.02 -33.65 1.10
C CYS A 16 29.33 -35.17 1.07
N PRO A 17 30.12 -35.67 2.04
CA PRO A 17 29.52 -36.59 3.02
C PRO A 17 29.99 -36.43 4.50
N SER A 18 29.28 -37.18 5.37
CA SER A 18 29.50 -37.63 6.78
C SER A 18 30.94 -37.80 7.34
N ALA A 19 31.22 -38.07 8.63
CA ALA A 19 30.58 -37.94 9.97
C ALA A 19 31.48 -38.67 11.02
N ALA A 20 31.58 -38.21 12.29
CA ALA A 20 32.13 -38.92 13.49
C ALA A 20 32.11 -37.95 14.71
N THR A 21 31.32 -38.10 15.79
CA THR A 21 31.37 -39.01 16.97
C THR A 21 32.44 -38.73 18.04
N SER A 22 32.02 -38.21 19.21
CA SER A 22 32.53 -38.59 20.55
C SER A 22 31.73 -37.95 21.71
N ASP A 23 31.11 -38.78 22.56
CA ASP A 23 30.62 -38.52 23.95
C ASP A 23 31.65 -39.12 24.95
N PRO A 24 31.50 -39.19 26.31
CA PRO A 24 30.38 -38.87 27.25
C PRO A 24 30.78 -37.86 28.38
N GLY A 25 30.04 -37.57 29.48
CA GLY A 25 28.69 -37.95 29.95
C GLY A 25 28.64 -38.63 31.34
N HIS A 26 28.00 -38.03 32.38
CA HIS A 26 27.85 -38.59 33.75
C HIS A 26 26.46 -38.33 34.41
N SER A 27 25.72 -39.43 34.67
CA SER A 27 24.97 -39.83 35.91
C SER A 27 24.73 -38.85 37.10
N ILE A 28 23.66 -38.88 37.94
CA ILE A 28 22.50 -39.82 38.17
C ILE A 28 21.45 -39.26 39.19
N HIS A 29 20.19 -39.79 39.21
CA HIS A 29 19.12 -39.77 40.26
C HIS A 29 18.37 -38.43 40.64
N GLN A 30 17.09 -38.41 41.09
CA GLN A 30 16.05 -39.44 41.39
C GLN A 30 14.59 -38.90 41.32
N GLY A 31 13.60 -39.76 41.00
CA GLY A 31 12.14 -39.66 41.34
C GLY A 31 11.26 -38.60 40.63
N GLY A 32 10.00 -38.84 40.24
CA GLY A 32 9.15 -40.06 40.25
C GLY A 32 7.70 -39.77 39.79
N LEU A 33 6.91 -40.84 39.54
CA LEU A 33 5.47 -40.90 39.16
C LEU A 33 5.06 -40.71 37.67
N TRP A 34 4.12 -41.56 37.27
CA TRP A 34 3.58 -41.97 35.94
C TRP A 34 2.14 -42.52 36.23
N PRO A 35 1.24 -42.90 35.28
CA PRO A 35 1.15 -42.70 33.82
C PRO A 35 -0.34 -42.50 33.32
N PRO A 36 -0.85 -43.16 32.24
CA PRO A 36 -0.64 -42.97 30.79
C PRO A 36 -1.94 -42.65 30.00
N PHE A 37 -1.86 -42.40 28.69
CA PHE A 37 -2.42 -43.33 27.67
C PHE A 37 -1.99 -42.97 26.22
N SER A 38 -1.57 -43.99 25.48
CA SER A 38 -1.37 -44.07 24.02
C SER A 38 -2.72 -44.35 23.31
N LEU A 39 -2.91 -44.56 22.00
CA LEU A 39 -2.14 -44.96 20.81
C LEU A 39 -3.03 -44.45 19.62
N GLY A 40 -2.57 -43.99 18.46
CA GLY A 40 -1.67 -44.66 17.52
C GLY A 40 -2.39 -45.71 16.66
N LYS A 41 -2.84 -45.36 15.44
CA LYS A 41 -3.12 -46.32 14.35
C LYS A 41 -2.70 -45.75 12.99
N ARG A 42 -1.84 -46.49 12.28
CA ARG A 42 -1.50 -46.27 10.86
C ARG A 42 -2.41 -47.11 9.98
N VAL A 43 -2.67 -46.67 8.75
CA VAL A 43 -3.06 -47.53 7.62
C VAL A 43 -2.28 -47.05 6.38
N ASN A 44 -1.72 -47.99 5.62
CA ASN A 44 -0.99 -47.75 4.36
C ASN A 44 -1.92 -47.90 3.15
N THR A 45 -1.72 -47.10 2.10
CA THR A 45 -2.05 -47.42 0.69
C THR A 45 -1.27 -46.49 -0.28
N PRO A 46 -1.09 -46.86 -1.57
CA PRO A 46 0.06 -46.43 -2.39
C PRO A 46 -0.12 -45.15 -3.23
N PRO A 47 0.96 -44.57 -3.80
CA PRO A 47 0.89 -43.37 -4.63
C PRO A 47 0.51 -43.67 -6.09
N LEU A 48 -0.59 -43.08 -6.56
CA LEU A 48 -0.94 -43.01 -7.99
C LEU A 48 -0.11 -41.92 -8.68
N ARG A 49 0.72 -42.30 -9.66
CA ARG A 49 1.36 -41.35 -10.59
C ARG A 49 0.38 -41.00 -11.71
N VAL A 50 0.10 -39.71 -11.89
CA VAL A 50 -0.54 -39.18 -13.11
C VAL A 50 0.46 -38.24 -13.81
N PRO A 51 0.78 -38.44 -15.10
CA PRO A 51 1.76 -37.61 -15.80
C PRO A 51 1.15 -36.26 -16.23
N CYS A 52 1.84 -35.15 -15.96
CA CYS A 52 1.53 -33.86 -16.57
C CYS A 52 2.11 -33.78 -18.00
N PRO A 53 1.33 -33.44 -19.04
CA PRO A 53 1.85 -33.13 -20.36
C PRO A 53 2.47 -31.72 -20.41
N ARG A 54 3.54 -31.54 -21.19
CA ARG A 54 4.24 -30.25 -21.37
C ARG A 54 3.50 -29.33 -22.37
N PRO A 55 3.50 -28.00 -22.18
CA PRO A 55 2.67 -27.08 -22.95
C PRO A 55 3.34 -26.53 -24.23
N GLU A 56 3.89 -27.39 -25.09
CA GLU A 56 4.59 -26.95 -26.33
C GLU A 56 4.02 -27.55 -27.65
N ALA A 57 3.07 -28.48 -27.59
CA ALA A 57 2.62 -29.25 -28.77
C ALA A 57 1.39 -28.68 -29.53
N LEU A 58 0.88 -27.49 -29.18
CA LEU A 58 -0.42 -26.97 -29.69
C LEU A 58 -0.34 -25.71 -30.56
N LEU A 59 0.85 -25.30 -31.03
CA LEU A 59 1.04 -24.08 -31.83
C LEU A 59 1.55 -24.31 -33.27
N ALA A 60 1.57 -25.55 -33.75
CA ALA A 60 2.22 -25.94 -35.01
C ALA A 60 1.25 -26.49 -36.09
N SER A 61 0.16 -25.78 -36.40
CA SER A 61 -0.73 -26.16 -37.51
C SER A 61 -1.67 -25.05 -38.05
N TRP A 62 -1.20 -23.80 -38.16
CA TRP A 62 -1.96 -22.72 -38.85
C TRP A 62 -1.09 -21.98 -39.88
N HIS A 63 -1.28 -22.30 -41.17
CA HIS A 63 -0.79 -21.49 -42.27
C HIS A 63 -1.82 -20.40 -42.64
N PRO A 64 -1.42 -19.12 -42.77
CA PRO A 64 -2.37 -18.03 -42.99
C PRO A 64 -2.71 -17.85 -44.47
N VAL A 65 -3.98 -17.97 -44.81
CA VAL A 65 -4.55 -17.38 -46.03
C VAL A 65 -5.17 -16.02 -45.64
N HIS A 66 -4.68 -14.95 -46.28
CA HIS A 66 -5.12 -13.54 -46.25
C HIS A 66 -4.27 -12.49 -45.48
N PRO A 67 -4.19 -11.23 -45.99
CA PRO A 67 -3.25 -10.21 -45.49
C PRO A 67 -3.62 -9.58 -44.13
N GLY A 68 -4.89 -9.68 -43.70
CA GLY A 68 -5.35 -9.04 -42.44
C GLY A 68 -4.74 -9.61 -41.15
N SER A 69 -4.12 -10.79 -41.23
CA SER A 69 -3.52 -11.51 -40.11
C SER A 69 -2.30 -10.80 -39.48
N GLN A 70 -1.58 -9.98 -40.26
CA GLN A 70 -0.34 -9.32 -39.81
C GLN A 70 -0.57 -8.19 -38.79
N ILE A 71 -1.72 -7.49 -38.89
CA ILE A 71 -2.07 -6.39 -37.97
C ILE A 71 -2.43 -6.96 -36.58
N PHE A 72 -3.24 -8.02 -36.53
CA PHE A 72 -3.57 -8.71 -35.29
C PHE A 72 -2.32 -9.21 -34.54
N ARG A 73 -1.33 -9.74 -35.26
CA ARG A 73 -0.09 -10.25 -34.64
C ARG A 73 0.74 -9.15 -33.97
N ARG A 74 0.80 -7.95 -34.55
CA ARG A 74 1.50 -6.78 -33.95
C ARG A 74 0.78 -6.22 -32.72
N VAL A 75 -0.56 -6.19 -32.72
CA VAL A 75 -1.34 -5.74 -31.56
C VAL A 75 -1.20 -6.73 -30.40
N PHE A 76 -1.27 -8.04 -30.65
CA PHE A 76 -1.08 -9.05 -29.60
C PHE A 76 0.34 -9.08 -29.02
N MET A 77 1.38 -8.84 -29.83
CA MET A 77 2.77 -8.84 -29.34
C MET A 77 3.14 -7.63 -28.45
N SER A 78 2.34 -6.57 -28.41
CA SER A 78 2.56 -5.43 -27.49
C SER A 78 1.92 -5.63 -26.11
N MET A 79 1.06 -6.64 -25.96
CA MET A 79 0.41 -6.99 -24.70
C MET A 79 1.27 -8.02 -23.95
N GLY A 80 1.61 -7.71 -22.69
CA GLY A 80 2.55 -8.51 -21.90
C GLY A 80 2.15 -9.99 -21.71
N PRO A 81 3.08 -10.86 -21.26
CA PRO A 81 2.94 -12.33 -21.32
C PRO A 81 1.75 -12.93 -20.55
N SER A 82 1.06 -12.15 -19.72
CA SER A 82 -0.15 -12.54 -18.99
C SER A 82 -1.43 -12.51 -19.85
N PHE A 83 -1.48 -11.71 -20.92
CA PHE A 83 -2.69 -11.45 -21.70
C PHE A 83 -3.26 -12.69 -22.44
N PRO A 84 -2.46 -13.51 -23.16
CA PRO A 84 -3.00 -14.64 -23.92
C PRO A 84 -3.54 -15.78 -23.03
N ARG A 85 -3.09 -15.88 -21.77
CA ARG A 85 -3.60 -16.88 -20.82
C ARG A 85 -5.03 -16.58 -20.34
N LEU A 86 -5.38 -15.30 -20.20
CA LEU A 86 -6.72 -14.89 -19.76
C LEU A 86 -7.77 -14.98 -20.87
N ALA A 87 -7.39 -14.70 -22.12
CA ALA A 87 -8.27 -14.89 -23.28
C ALA A 87 -8.72 -16.36 -23.41
N ALA A 88 -7.81 -17.31 -23.16
CA ALA A 88 -8.15 -18.75 -23.16
C ALA A 88 -9.09 -19.13 -22.00
N CYS A 89 -8.87 -18.64 -20.78
CA CYS A 89 -9.74 -18.94 -19.64
C CYS A 89 -11.16 -18.36 -19.77
N ALA A 90 -11.32 -17.19 -20.41
CA ALA A 90 -12.63 -16.60 -20.69
C ALA A 90 -13.46 -17.43 -21.69
N LEU A 91 -12.79 -18.05 -22.67
CA LEU A 91 -13.42 -18.98 -23.63
C LEU A 91 -13.88 -20.29 -22.98
N VAL A 92 -13.16 -20.79 -21.97
CA VAL A 92 -13.52 -22.04 -21.28
C VAL A 92 -14.79 -21.89 -20.42
N TRP A 93 -15.03 -20.72 -19.80
CA TRP A 93 -16.29 -20.47 -19.06
C TRP A 93 -17.54 -20.39 -19.96
N LEU A 94 -17.38 -20.14 -21.26
CA LEU A 94 -18.46 -20.17 -22.26
C LEU A 94 -18.77 -21.58 -22.78
N SER A 95 -18.04 -22.62 -22.35
CA SER A 95 -18.25 -24.02 -22.78
C SER A 95 -19.12 -24.86 -21.84
N ALA A 96 -19.71 -24.26 -20.80
CA ALA A 96 -20.76 -24.89 -20.02
C ALA A 96 -22.02 -25.05 -20.90
N ALA A 97 -22.29 -26.27 -21.34
CA ALA A 97 -23.31 -26.57 -22.32
C ALA A 97 -24.71 -26.11 -21.86
N VAL A 98 -25.29 -25.15 -22.60
CA VAL A 98 -26.73 -24.91 -22.59
C VAL A 98 -27.36 -26.04 -23.41
N PRO A 99 -28.18 -26.93 -22.83
CA PRO A 99 -28.90 -27.91 -23.63
C PRO A 99 -29.88 -27.17 -24.54
N ALA A 100 -29.90 -27.54 -25.83
CA ALA A 100 -30.84 -27.02 -26.80
C ALA A 100 -32.24 -27.61 -26.55
N ALA A 101 -32.90 -27.11 -25.51
CA ALA A 101 -34.31 -27.35 -25.22
C ALA A 101 -35.07 -26.03 -25.36
N ALA A 102 -36.24 -26.07 -26.00
CA ALA A 102 -37.05 -24.89 -26.26
C ALA A 102 -37.48 -24.22 -24.94
N ALA A 103 -36.88 -23.08 -24.63
CA ALA A 103 -37.32 -22.19 -23.57
C ALA A 103 -37.94 -20.94 -24.20
N GLU A 104 -39.20 -20.65 -23.86
CA GLU A 104 -39.82 -19.37 -24.17
C GLU A 104 -38.98 -18.20 -23.61
N PRO A 105 -39.04 -16.99 -24.22
CA PRO A 105 -38.09 -15.90 -23.93
C PRO A 105 -38.37 -15.19 -22.59
N SER A 106 -38.25 -15.92 -21.46
CA SER A 106 -38.45 -15.45 -20.09
C SER A 106 -37.33 -14.55 -19.53
N LEU A 107 -36.76 -13.71 -20.40
CA LEU A 107 -36.03 -12.49 -20.06
C LEU A 107 -36.49 -11.29 -20.89
N SER A 108 -37.65 -11.39 -21.55
CA SER A 108 -38.38 -10.24 -22.05
C SER A 108 -38.96 -9.41 -20.89
N LEU A 109 -38.19 -8.43 -20.41
CA LEU A 109 -38.83 -7.22 -19.90
C LEU A 109 -39.81 -6.71 -20.97
N LYS A 110 -40.94 -6.13 -20.55
CA LYS A 110 -41.96 -5.52 -21.42
C LYS A 110 -41.48 -4.21 -22.05
N ILE A 111 -40.33 -4.29 -22.72
CA ILE A 111 -39.74 -3.28 -23.58
C ILE A 111 -40.47 -3.35 -24.91
N SER A 112 -40.94 -2.22 -25.43
CA SER A 112 -41.59 -2.16 -26.74
C SER A 112 -40.61 -2.60 -27.85
N SER A 113 -41.13 -3.16 -28.95
CA SER A 113 -40.30 -3.58 -30.10
C SER A 113 -39.35 -2.47 -30.56
N ALA A 114 -39.85 -1.24 -30.69
CA ALA A 114 -39.05 -0.07 -31.08
C ALA A 114 -37.87 0.26 -30.12
N LEU A 115 -37.95 -0.12 -28.85
CA LEU A 115 -36.80 -0.01 -27.92
C LEU A 115 -35.87 -1.23 -28.03
N ARG A 116 -36.40 -2.42 -28.32
CA ARG A 116 -35.61 -3.65 -28.50
C ARG A 116 -34.61 -3.52 -29.64
N ASP A 117 -35.08 -3.14 -30.83
CA ASP A 117 -34.28 -3.18 -32.07
C ASP A 117 -33.07 -2.22 -32.04
N ARG A 118 -33.12 -1.18 -31.20
CA ARG A 118 -32.03 -0.22 -30.97
C ARG A 118 -31.18 -0.54 -29.72
N THR A 119 -31.54 -1.54 -28.93
CA THR A 119 -30.79 -1.92 -27.72
C THR A 119 -29.74 -3.00 -28.04
N PHE A 120 -28.64 -2.97 -27.34
CA PHE A 120 -27.61 -4.01 -27.39
C PHE A 120 -27.01 -4.27 -26.02
N TRP A 121 -26.35 -5.41 -25.86
CA TRP A 121 -25.50 -5.69 -24.71
C TRP A 121 -24.10 -6.14 -25.13
N ASN A 122 -23.14 -5.96 -24.23
CA ASN A 122 -21.78 -6.51 -24.34
C ASN A 122 -21.45 -7.24 -23.02
N ALA A 123 -20.81 -8.40 -23.08
CA ALA A 123 -20.17 -9.05 -21.93
C ALA A 123 -18.71 -9.36 -22.26
N GLY A 124 -17.80 -9.08 -21.33
CA GLY A 124 -16.37 -9.19 -21.62
C GLY A 124 -15.42 -8.90 -20.48
N ALA A 125 -14.15 -8.84 -20.84
CA ALA A 125 -13.06 -8.50 -19.95
C ALA A 125 -12.72 -7.01 -20.06
N ILE A 126 -12.55 -6.38 -18.91
CA ILE A 126 -12.07 -5.00 -18.76
C ILE A 126 -10.69 -5.09 -18.13
N HIS A 127 -9.69 -4.50 -18.79
CA HIS A 127 -8.33 -4.38 -18.27
C HIS A 127 -7.98 -2.89 -18.12
N VAL A 128 -7.44 -2.49 -16.98
CA VAL A 128 -7.10 -1.09 -16.70
C VAL A 128 -5.63 -1.00 -16.34
N ASN A 129 -4.88 -0.23 -17.12
CA ASN A 129 -3.53 0.21 -16.76
C ASN A 129 -3.63 1.54 -15.99
N VAL A 130 -2.92 1.64 -14.86
CA VAL A 130 -2.97 2.79 -13.96
C VAL A 130 -1.58 3.42 -13.86
N GLN A 131 -1.49 4.70 -14.24
CA GLN A 131 -0.33 5.53 -13.94
C GLN A 131 -0.64 6.41 -12.73
N THR A 132 0.08 6.21 -11.64
CA THR A 132 -0.08 6.98 -10.40
C THR A 132 0.87 8.18 -10.37
N LYS A 133 0.34 9.39 -10.22
CA LYS A 133 1.09 10.59 -9.81
C LYS A 133 0.60 11.00 -8.43
N SER A 134 1.33 10.62 -7.40
CA SER A 134 1.02 10.93 -6.00
C SER A 134 1.90 12.07 -5.48
N GLY A 135 1.30 12.93 -4.65
CA GLY A 135 2.00 13.92 -3.84
C GLY A 135 2.75 13.26 -2.68
N GLU A 136 3.43 14.07 -1.87
CA GLU A 136 3.97 13.60 -0.59
C GLU A 136 2.85 13.54 0.44
N THR A 137 2.89 12.55 1.33
CA THR A 137 1.95 12.44 2.46
C THR A 137 2.31 13.48 3.50
N TYR A 138 1.31 14.18 4.04
CA TYR A 138 1.50 15.24 5.04
C TYR A 138 0.54 15.05 6.22
N ASP A 139 1.00 15.40 7.42
CA ASP A 139 0.14 15.55 8.60
C ASP A 139 -0.81 16.75 8.41
N VAL A 140 -1.99 16.69 9.05
CA VAL A 140 -3.08 17.65 8.89
C VAL A 140 -3.58 18.16 10.24
N ASP A 141 -3.67 17.25 11.22
CA ASP A 141 -4.23 17.52 12.55
C ASP A 141 -3.13 17.44 13.61
N GLY A 142 -3.14 18.41 14.53
CA GLY A 142 -2.10 18.65 15.53
C GLY A 142 -1.85 20.15 15.69
N PRO A 143 -0.99 20.60 16.63
CA PRO A 143 -0.58 22.00 16.69
C PRO A 143 0.12 22.35 15.38
N ASN A 144 -0.40 23.33 14.65
CA ASN A 144 0.01 23.68 13.28
C ASN A 144 -0.02 22.50 12.29
N GLY A 145 -0.88 21.49 12.54
CA GLY A 145 -1.07 20.33 11.65
C GLY A 145 0.06 19.30 11.66
N LYS A 146 0.78 19.13 12.76
CA LYS A 146 1.95 18.25 12.89
C LYS A 146 1.91 17.41 14.18
N VAL A 147 2.61 16.27 14.22
CA VAL A 147 2.69 15.42 15.43
C VAL A 147 3.40 16.13 16.59
N LEU A 148 4.61 16.66 16.33
CA LEU A 148 5.37 17.52 17.24
C LEU A 148 6.09 18.61 16.41
N PRO A 149 5.52 19.81 16.26
CA PRO A 149 6.14 20.90 15.51
C PRO A 149 7.33 21.49 16.28
N LEU A 150 8.36 21.90 15.53
CA LEU A 150 9.58 22.49 16.07
C LEU A 150 9.30 23.70 16.97
N SER A 151 8.36 24.56 16.55
CA SER A 151 7.96 25.75 17.33
C SER A 151 7.41 25.40 18.71
N LEU A 152 6.71 24.27 18.85
CA LEU A 152 6.18 23.83 20.14
C LEU A 152 7.27 23.17 20.99
N LEU A 153 8.14 22.36 20.36
CA LEU A 153 9.31 21.79 21.02
C LEU A 153 10.20 22.90 21.63
N GLN A 154 10.39 24.02 20.91
CA GLN A 154 11.12 25.19 21.42
C GLN A 154 10.47 25.80 22.67
N THR A 155 9.15 25.73 22.85
CA THR A 155 8.50 26.16 24.11
C THR A 155 8.70 25.19 25.28
N MET A 156 9.18 23.97 25.03
CA MET A 156 9.55 22.99 26.06
C MET A 156 11.02 23.12 26.50
N VAL A 157 11.80 23.97 25.80
CA VAL A 157 13.23 24.19 26.05
C VAL A 157 13.46 25.42 26.93
N GLY A 158 14.40 25.31 27.87
CA GLY A 158 14.88 26.41 28.70
C GLY A 158 14.06 26.73 29.95
N GLY A 159 14.40 27.84 30.60
CA GLY A 159 13.67 28.36 31.76
C GLY A 159 14.08 27.83 33.14
N ALA A 160 13.36 28.33 34.15
CA ALA A 160 13.65 28.23 35.58
C ALA A 160 13.46 26.81 36.19
N THR A 161 13.52 26.73 37.52
CA THR A 161 13.29 25.49 38.27
C THR A 161 11.91 24.88 37.97
N VAL A 162 11.81 23.56 38.19
CA VAL A 162 10.56 22.80 38.02
C VAL A 162 9.45 23.29 38.96
N ASP A 163 9.82 23.97 40.04
CA ASP A 163 8.93 24.53 41.06
C ASP A 163 8.39 25.92 40.69
N THR A 164 8.92 26.55 39.62
CA THR A 164 8.39 27.83 39.11
C THR A 164 7.14 27.56 38.26
N PRO A 165 5.93 27.98 38.67
CA PRO A 165 4.70 27.66 37.94
C PRO A 165 4.75 28.15 36.50
N GLY A 166 4.39 27.28 35.55
CA GLY A 166 4.38 27.62 34.14
C GLY A 166 5.76 27.69 33.46
N SER A 167 6.88 27.39 34.14
CA SER A 167 8.17 27.17 33.46
C SER A 167 8.11 25.96 32.52
N PRO A 168 8.94 25.85 31.46
CA PRO A 168 8.95 24.68 30.59
C PRO A 168 9.17 23.37 31.36
N SER A 169 10.10 23.37 32.32
CA SER A 169 10.32 22.27 33.27
C SER A 169 9.05 21.93 34.07
N ASN A 170 8.35 22.92 34.62
CA ASN A 170 7.12 22.71 35.39
C ASN A 170 5.98 22.12 34.55
N ARG A 171 5.83 22.57 33.30
CA ARG A 171 4.82 22.04 32.37
C ARG A 171 5.10 20.59 32.00
N LEU A 172 6.33 20.27 31.62
CA LEU A 172 6.75 18.88 31.35
C LEU A 172 6.57 17.97 32.56
N PHE A 173 6.84 18.46 33.78
CA PHE A 173 6.59 17.71 35.01
C PHE A 173 5.09 17.40 35.22
N ASN A 174 4.23 18.40 35.07
CA ASN A 174 2.77 18.21 35.15
C ASN A 174 2.25 17.24 34.07
N ASP A 175 2.81 17.29 32.86
CA ASP A 175 2.48 16.34 31.79
C ASP A 175 2.97 14.93 32.11
N ILE A 176 4.18 14.75 32.65
CA ILE A 176 4.68 13.44 33.11
C ILE A 176 3.77 12.86 34.19
N LEU A 177 3.34 13.65 35.18
CA LEU A 177 2.39 13.17 36.19
C LEU A 177 1.05 12.73 35.58
N ARG A 178 0.54 13.44 34.57
CA ARG A 178 -0.65 13.03 33.82
C ARG A 178 -0.42 11.71 33.08
N MET A 179 0.74 11.54 32.43
CA MET A 179 1.09 10.30 31.74
C MET A 179 1.16 9.11 32.71
N MET A 180 1.81 9.31 33.86
CA MET A 180 1.89 8.29 34.91
C MET A 180 0.51 7.87 35.42
N ALA A 181 -0.37 8.85 35.68
CA ALA A 181 -1.74 8.57 36.13
C ALA A 181 -2.61 7.91 35.04
N GLN A 182 -2.42 8.28 33.76
CA GLN A 182 -3.16 7.71 32.63
C GLN A 182 -2.79 6.25 32.34
N ASP A 183 -1.50 5.92 32.38
CA ASP A 183 -1.02 4.59 32.00
C ASP A 183 -0.75 3.67 33.21
N GLY A 184 -1.00 4.15 34.43
CA GLY A 184 -0.78 3.40 35.67
C GLY A 184 0.70 3.20 36.04
N ILE A 185 1.59 4.07 35.55
CA ILE A 185 3.04 3.97 35.78
C ILE A 185 3.36 4.45 37.20
N THR A 186 4.02 3.60 37.98
CA THR A 186 4.50 3.92 39.32
C THR A 186 5.90 4.56 39.28
N GLY A 187 6.11 5.59 40.09
CA GLY A 187 7.39 6.32 40.18
C GLY A 187 7.31 7.44 41.21
N SER A 188 8.46 7.97 41.65
CA SER A 188 8.47 9.07 42.61
C SER A 188 8.24 10.43 41.94
N GLU A 189 7.62 11.36 42.66
CA GLU A 189 7.46 12.74 42.19
C GLU A 189 8.82 13.42 41.96
N THR A 190 9.82 13.09 42.78
CA THR A 190 11.21 13.55 42.65
C THR A 190 11.83 13.10 41.33
N ASP A 191 11.65 11.82 40.96
CA ASP A 191 12.13 11.28 39.69
C ASP A 191 11.47 11.98 38.49
N ALA A 192 10.15 12.19 38.55
CA ALA A 192 9.40 12.92 37.52
C ALA A 192 9.87 14.38 37.39
N LYS A 193 10.14 15.07 38.51
CA LYS A 193 10.72 16.42 38.54
C LYS A 193 12.11 16.47 37.91
N ASP A 194 12.95 15.50 38.22
CA ASP A 194 14.31 15.39 37.67
C ASP A 194 14.30 15.07 36.17
N ILE A 195 13.44 14.17 35.70
CA ILE A 195 13.25 13.90 34.26
C ILE A 195 12.86 15.19 33.54
N ALA A 196 11.82 15.89 34.01
CA ALA A 196 11.34 17.12 33.39
C ALA A 196 12.41 18.23 33.35
N ARG A 197 13.12 18.45 34.47
CA ARG A 197 14.21 19.43 34.59
C ARG A 197 15.37 19.10 33.65
N ASN A 198 15.75 17.83 33.56
CA ASN A 198 16.87 17.38 32.74
C ASN A 198 16.51 17.46 31.24
N MET A 199 15.30 17.06 30.86
CA MET A 199 14.80 17.18 29.48
C MET A 199 14.80 18.64 28.99
N ALA A 200 14.24 19.56 29.77
CA ALA A 200 14.12 20.97 29.40
C ALA A 200 15.46 21.72 29.31
N ARG A 201 16.46 21.33 30.13
CA ARG A 201 17.68 22.13 30.36
C ARG A 201 18.98 21.52 29.85
N PHE A 202 19.12 20.19 29.75
CA PHE A 202 20.40 19.59 29.35
C PHE A 202 20.64 19.77 27.86
N ALA A 203 21.82 20.29 27.51
CA ALA A 203 22.22 20.59 26.14
C ALA A 203 22.02 19.43 25.16
N ASN A 204 22.10 18.17 25.63
CA ASN A 204 21.95 16.94 24.84
C ASN A 204 20.52 16.35 24.80
N ALA A 205 19.53 17.00 25.42
CA ALA A 205 18.13 16.55 25.44
C ALA A 205 17.28 17.37 24.44
N LEU A 206 16.16 17.97 24.90
CA LEU A 206 15.31 18.80 24.05
C LEU A 206 16.03 19.97 23.37
N PRO A 207 17.02 20.65 23.99
CA PRO A 207 17.87 21.62 23.30
C PRO A 207 18.58 21.04 22.06
N ARG A 208 19.21 19.86 22.13
CA ARG A 208 19.87 19.23 20.97
C ARG A 208 18.84 18.81 19.93
N LEU A 209 17.74 18.19 20.35
CA LEU A 209 16.68 17.77 19.42
C LEU A 209 16.13 18.97 18.62
N SER A 210 15.85 20.08 19.31
CA SER A 210 15.40 21.32 18.66
C SER A 210 16.47 21.93 17.75
N ALA A 211 17.75 21.93 18.15
CA ALA A 211 18.83 22.43 17.32
C ALA A 211 19.03 21.57 16.06
N THR A 212 19.03 20.24 16.20
CA THR A 212 19.17 19.28 15.10
C THR A 212 18.00 19.36 14.13
N MET A 213 16.76 19.44 14.61
CA MET A 213 15.60 19.70 13.74
C MET A 213 15.75 21.01 12.96
N SER A 214 16.22 22.07 13.61
CA SER A 214 16.45 23.37 12.95
C SER A 214 17.53 23.27 11.86
N ASN A 215 18.64 22.57 12.15
CA ASN A 215 19.75 22.37 11.22
C ASN A 215 19.35 21.49 10.01
N LEU A 216 18.47 20.51 10.22
CA LEU A 216 17.91 19.64 9.18
C LEU A 216 16.71 20.26 8.45
N GLY A 217 16.33 21.51 8.77
CA GLY A 217 15.16 22.17 8.16
C GLY A 217 13.80 21.50 8.46
N LEU A 218 13.73 20.68 9.51
CA LEU A 218 12.52 19.93 9.89
C LEU A 218 11.55 20.84 10.67
N ASP A 219 10.39 21.10 10.08
CA ASP A 219 9.32 21.86 10.72
C ASP A 219 8.61 21.08 11.85
N ALA A 220 8.74 19.75 11.86
CA ALA A 220 8.18 18.86 12.87
C ALA A 220 8.85 17.47 12.90
N LEU A 221 8.67 16.77 14.02
CA LEU A 221 8.68 15.30 14.03
C LEU A 221 7.26 14.83 13.77
N GLY A 222 7.05 14.01 12.74
CA GLY A 222 5.74 13.61 12.24
C GLY A 222 5.88 12.66 11.05
N THR A 223 5.06 12.84 10.01
CA THR A 223 5.24 12.11 8.74
C THR A 223 6.58 12.51 8.09
N PRO A 224 7.51 11.57 7.83
CA PRO A 224 8.76 11.88 7.14
C PRO A 224 8.51 12.41 5.71
N PRO A 225 9.32 13.39 5.24
CA PRO A 225 9.16 13.96 3.91
C PRO A 225 9.42 12.92 2.81
N GLY A 226 8.83 13.10 1.63
CA GLY A 226 9.06 12.24 0.48
C GLY A 226 8.23 10.96 0.40
N ILE A 227 7.48 10.56 1.42
CA ILE A 227 6.64 9.34 1.41
C ILE A 227 5.45 9.53 0.47
N ARG A 228 5.18 8.56 -0.42
CA ARG A 228 4.07 8.58 -1.40
C ARG A 228 3.41 7.22 -1.54
N GLY A 229 2.15 7.21 -1.98
CA GLY A 229 1.42 6.00 -2.33
C GLY A 229 1.43 5.73 -3.83
N GLN A 230 1.77 4.51 -4.25
CA GLN A 230 1.61 4.02 -5.63
C GLN A 230 0.47 3.00 -5.69
N ALA A 231 -0.61 3.30 -6.43
CA ALA A 231 -1.67 2.32 -6.67
C ALA A 231 -1.20 1.21 -7.62
N SER A 232 -1.83 0.03 -7.56
CA SER A 232 -1.53 -1.12 -8.43
C SER A 232 -1.49 -0.70 -9.90
N ARG A 233 -0.39 -1.03 -10.60
CA ARG A 233 -0.14 -0.62 -12.00
C ARG A 233 -1.17 -1.14 -13.00
N SER A 234 -1.89 -2.21 -12.67
CA SER A 234 -2.97 -2.75 -13.51
C SER A 234 -4.02 -3.44 -12.67
N MET A 235 -5.27 -3.42 -13.13
CA MET A 235 -6.40 -4.17 -12.57
C MET A 235 -7.20 -4.83 -13.70
N SER A 236 -8.01 -5.85 -13.41
CA SER A 236 -8.89 -6.48 -14.40
C SER A 236 -10.18 -6.97 -13.75
N THR A 237 -11.29 -6.91 -14.48
CA THR A 237 -12.59 -7.45 -14.05
C THR A 237 -13.42 -7.93 -15.24
N GLY A 238 -14.42 -8.76 -14.96
CA GLY A 238 -15.50 -9.06 -15.92
C GLY A 238 -16.60 -8.01 -15.81
N GLY A 239 -17.19 -7.64 -16.94
CA GLY A 239 -18.30 -6.68 -16.99
C GLY A 239 -19.36 -7.05 -18.02
N ILE A 240 -20.59 -6.64 -17.72
CA ILE A 240 -21.73 -6.63 -18.63
C ILE A 240 -22.20 -5.17 -18.74
N SER A 241 -22.35 -4.72 -19.97
CA SER A 241 -22.90 -3.41 -20.31
C SER A 241 -24.12 -3.52 -21.22
N LEU A 242 -24.98 -2.52 -21.10
CA LEU A 242 -26.17 -2.32 -21.93
C LEU A 242 -26.01 -0.98 -22.65
N GLY A 243 -26.37 -0.94 -23.93
CA GLY A 243 -26.35 0.29 -24.71
C GLY A 243 -27.54 0.40 -25.65
N TYR A 244 -27.75 1.61 -26.16
CA TYR A 244 -28.89 1.99 -26.96
C TYR A 244 -28.44 2.95 -28.07
N TYR A 245 -28.80 2.63 -29.32
CA TYR A 245 -28.59 3.50 -30.47
C TYR A 245 -29.62 4.64 -30.48
N LEU A 246 -29.13 5.88 -30.62
CA LEU A 246 -29.96 7.09 -30.51
C LEU A 246 -30.66 7.45 -31.83
N ASP A 247 -30.17 6.90 -32.95
CA ASP A 247 -30.66 7.09 -34.32
C ASP A 247 -30.85 5.75 -35.05
N ASP A 248 -31.68 5.75 -36.09
CA ASP A 248 -31.98 4.56 -36.92
C ASP A 248 -30.78 4.05 -37.73
N ASP A 249 -29.83 4.93 -38.08
CA ASP A 249 -28.59 4.57 -38.79
C ASP A 249 -27.53 3.93 -37.87
N HIS A 250 -27.87 3.73 -36.59
CA HIS A 250 -27.02 3.21 -35.52
C HIS A 250 -25.67 3.94 -35.43
N GLN A 251 -25.61 5.23 -35.75
CA GLN A 251 -24.39 6.05 -35.76
C GLN A 251 -23.99 6.51 -34.36
N TRP A 252 -24.94 6.78 -33.49
CA TRP A 252 -24.71 7.26 -32.13
C TRP A 252 -25.26 6.27 -31.12
N ALA A 253 -24.50 6.00 -30.06
CA ALA A 253 -24.98 5.19 -28.95
C ALA A 253 -24.57 5.77 -27.60
N VAL A 254 -25.40 5.48 -26.60
CA VAL A 254 -25.04 5.52 -25.18
C VAL A 254 -24.89 4.08 -24.68
N GLU A 255 -23.88 3.82 -23.86
CA GLU A 255 -23.61 2.53 -23.23
C GLU A 255 -23.24 2.73 -21.76
N THR A 256 -23.67 1.83 -20.87
CA THR A 256 -23.30 1.83 -19.45
C THR A 256 -23.09 0.41 -18.95
N TYR A 257 -22.17 0.23 -18.00
CA TYR A 257 -22.12 -1.03 -17.27
C TYR A 257 -23.36 -1.20 -16.40
N VAL A 258 -23.94 -2.40 -16.45
CA VAL A 258 -25.07 -2.82 -15.60
C VAL A 258 -24.62 -3.77 -14.50
N LEU A 259 -23.57 -4.56 -14.76
CA LEU A 259 -22.92 -5.43 -13.78
C LEU A 259 -21.41 -5.43 -14.01
N ALA A 260 -20.63 -5.21 -12.95
CA ALA A 260 -19.18 -5.42 -12.95
C ALA A 260 -18.77 -5.97 -11.59
N ALA A 261 -17.89 -6.98 -11.55
CA ALA A 261 -17.35 -7.43 -10.28
C ALA A 261 -16.44 -6.32 -9.68
N PRO A 262 -16.55 -6.01 -8.38
CA PRO A 262 -15.74 -4.97 -7.76
C PRO A 262 -14.24 -5.17 -8.01
N LEU A 263 -13.56 -4.11 -8.42
CA LEU A 263 -12.11 -4.12 -8.59
C LEU A 263 -11.45 -4.05 -7.20
N THR A 264 -10.52 -4.95 -6.92
CA THR A 264 -9.61 -4.82 -5.78
C THR A 264 -8.33 -4.10 -6.24
N THR A 265 -7.88 -3.15 -5.42
CA THR A 265 -6.62 -2.43 -5.63
C THR A 265 -5.81 -2.40 -4.35
N SER A 266 -4.49 -2.36 -4.50
CA SER A 266 -3.52 -2.16 -3.43
C SER A 266 -2.76 -0.87 -3.64
N VAL A 267 -2.31 -0.26 -2.54
CA VAL A 267 -1.34 0.84 -2.58
C VAL A 267 -0.05 0.33 -1.95
N THR A 268 1.05 0.44 -2.69
CA THR A 268 2.40 0.26 -2.16
C THR A 268 2.99 1.60 -1.76
N ALA A 269 3.83 1.62 -0.73
CA ALA A 269 4.53 2.84 -0.33
C ALA A 269 5.86 2.97 -1.10
N THR A 270 6.23 4.21 -1.38
CA THR A 270 7.54 4.59 -1.92
C THR A 270 8.02 5.85 -1.21
N GLY A 271 9.33 6.08 -1.12
CA GLY A 271 9.88 7.17 -0.31
C GLY A 271 11.31 7.53 -0.69
N ARG A 272 11.91 8.43 0.08
CA ARG A 272 13.33 8.76 -0.07
C ARG A 272 14.17 7.72 0.69
N PRO A 273 15.27 7.21 0.12
CA PRO A 273 16.20 6.39 0.89
C PRO A 273 16.77 7.23 2.04
N ARG A 274 17.16 6.54 3.12
CA ARG A 274 17.70 7.12 4.35
C ARG A 274 19.17 6.79 4.46
N TYR A 275 19.92 7.61 5.17
CA TYR A 275 21.26 7.23 5.59
C TYR A 275 21.21 6.48 6.93
N ARG A 276 22.06 5.46 7.06
CA ARG A 276 22.27 4.69 8.28
C ARG A 276 23.77 4.56 8.52
N VAL A 277 24.19 4.72 9.78
CA VAL A 277 25.54 4.34 10.21
C VAL A 277 25.57 2.84 10.48
N VAL A 278 26.52 2.14 9.87
CA VAL A 278 26.73 0.70 10.02
C VAL A 278 28.22 0.44 10.23
N LEU A 279 28.58 -0.54 11.06
CA LEU A 279 29.96 -0.95 11.21
C LEU A 279 30.43 -1.72 9.97
N ASP A 280 31.58 -1.35 9.41
CA ASP A 280 32.23 -2.10 8.34
C ASP A 280 32.98 -3.33 8.87
N GLY A 281 33.73 -4.00 7.98
CA GLY A 281 34.50 -5.20 8.33
C GLY A 281 35.64 -4.96 9.34
N ASP A 282 36.08 -3.71 9.49
CA ASP A 282 37.14 -3.27 10.39
C ASP A 282 36.59 -2.58 11.66
N GLY A 283 35.26 -2.59 11.84
CA GLY A 283 34.57 -2.01 12.99
C GLY A 283 34.47 -0.48 12.95
N GLN A 284 34.66 0.16 11.79
CA GLN A 284 34.48 1.61 11.62
C GLN A 284 33.04 1.95 11.27
N GLU A 285 32.57 3.10 11.75
CA GLU A 285 31.25 3.64 11.41
C GLU A 285 31.22 4.20 9.99
N VAL A 286 30.43 3.59 9.11
CA VAL A 286 30.26 3.99 7.70
C VAL A 286 28.80 4.36 7.40
N GLU A 287 28.60 5.49 6.72
CA GLU A 287 27.28 5.96 6.29
C GLU A 287 26.84 5.23 5.00
N VAL A 288 25.70 4.53 5.03
CA VAL A 288 25.14 3.80 3.87
C VAL A 288 23.67 4.13 3.63
N LEU A 289 23.32 4.23 2.34
CA LEU A 289 21.94 4.41 1.90
C LEU A 289 21.12 3.13 2.09
N SER A 290 20.04 3.24 2.85
CA SER A 290 19.07 2.19 3.17
C SER A 290 17.68 2.58 2.66
N PRO A 291 16.83 1.64 2.21
CA PRO A 291 15.44 1.95 1.90
C PRO A 291 14.68 2.54 3.10
N PHE A 292 13.67 3.38 2.82
CA PHE A 292 12.73 3.83 3.85
C PHE A 292 11.86 2.65 4.34
N GLY A 293 11.28 2.76 5.54
CA GLY A 293 10.77 1.63 6.31
C GLY A 293 9.65 0.81 5.66
N LEU A 294 8.96 1.35 4.65
CA LEU A 294 7.88 0.69 3.92
C LEU A 294 8.14 0.57 2.40
N GLU A 295 9.38 0.74 1.91
CA GLU A 295 9.65 0.73 0.46
C GLU A 295 9.19 -0.56 -0.22
N GLY A 296 8.37 -0.40 -1.26
CA GLY A 296 7.73 -1.49 -1.99
C GLY A 296 6.66 -2.27 -1.22
N GLN A 297 6.48 -2.03 0.08
CA GLN A 297 5.49 -2.75 0.89
C GLN A 297 4.07 -2.30 0.58
N GLN A 298 3.13 -3.24 0.60
CA GLN A 298 1.70 -2.92 0.56
C GLN A 298 1.28 -2.25 1.86
N ILE A 299 0.77 -1.03 1.76
CA ILE A 299 0.30 -0.23 2.89
C ILE A 299 -1.23 -0.15 2.98
N LEU A 300 -1.92 -0.24 1.84
CA LEU A 300 -3.38 -0.20 1.77
C LEU A 300 -3.92 -1.32 0.87
N SER A 301 -5.16 -1.73 1.13
CA SER A 301 -6.05 -2.34 0.14
C SER A 301 -7.36 -1.54 0.09
N SER A 302 -8.03 -1.55 -1.06
CA SER A 302 -9.32 -0.89 -1.26
C SER A 302 -10.13 -1.62 -2.34
N LYS A 303 -11.46 -1.50 -2.28
CA LYS A 303 -12.36 -1.92 -3.35
C LYS A 303 -12.86 -0.70 -4.11
N LEU A 304 -13.06 -0.88 -5.41
CA LEU A 304 -13.46 0.15 -6.35
C LEU A 304 -14.65 -0.34 -7.18
N LEU A 305 -15.73 0.44 -7.16
CA LEU A 305 -16.81 0.38 -8.15
C LEU A 305 -16.64 1.55 -9.13
N PRO A 306 -16.51 1.31 -10.45
CA PRO A 306 -16.42 2.37 -11.45
C PRO A 306 -17.68 2.45 -12.36
N PRO A 307 -18.85 2.88 -11.84
CA PRO A 307 -19.96 3.33 -12.70
C PRO A 307 -19.43 4.21 -13.83
N THR A 308 -19.66 3.77 -15.07
CA THR A 308 -19.11 4.39 -16.27
C THR A 308 -20.19 4.45 -17.34
N VAL A 309 -20.38 5.64 -17.89
CA VAL A 309 -21.23 5.91 -19.06
C VAL A 309 -20.33 6.24 -20.24
N MET A 310 -20.64 5.68 -21.40
CA MET A 310 -19.89 5.76 -22.63
C MET A 310 -20.81 6.35 -23.71
N PHE A 311 -20.31 7.32 -24.46
CA PHE A 311 -21.02 7.93 -25.58
C PHE A 311 -20.15 7.81 -26.82
N GLY A 312 -20.64 7.13 -27.85
CA GLY A 312 -19.87 6.75 -29.02
C GLY A 312 -20.55 7.11 -30.32
N ARG A 313 -19.76 7.63 -31.27
CA ARG A 313 -20.12 7.67 -32.69
C ARG A 313 -19.47 6.52 -33.43
N TYR A 314 -20.27 5.60 -33.95
CA TYR A 314 -19.89 4.56 -34.90
C TYR A 314 -19.84 5.11 -36.32
N TRP A 315 -18.87 4.64 -37.09
CA TRP A 315 -18.65 5.05 -38.48
C TRP A 315 -19.01 3.92 -39.44
N GLY A 316 -19.45 4.29 -40.65
CA GLY A 316 -19.97 3.36 -41.67
C GLY A 316 -21.45 2.98 -41.43
N SER A 317 -22.06 2.32 -42.42
CA SER A 317 -23.48 1.93 -42.37
C SER A 317 -23.80 1.00 -41.20
N ALA A 318 -25.06 0.96 -40.73
CA ALA A 318 -25.51 -0.01 -39.73
C ALA A 318 -25.18 -1.47 -40.11
N SER A 319 -25.33 -1.79 -41.41
CA SER A 319 -25.04 -3.09 -42.04
C SER A 319 -23.54 -3.42 -42.21
N SER A 320 -22.63 -2.48 -41.95
CA SER A 320 -21.20 -2.71 -42.12
C SER A 320 -20.67 -3.71 -41.11
N ARG A 321 -19.98 -4.77 -41.57
CA ARG A 321 -19.41 -5.80 -40.68
C ARG A 321 -18.38 -5.24 -39.71
N PHE A 322 -17.47 -4.39 -40.19
CA PHE A 322 -16.50 -3.68 -39.35
C PHE A 322 -16.95 -2.23 -39.21
N ARG A 323 -17.18 -1.77 -37.97
CA ARG A 323 -17.54 -0.37 -37.68
C ARG A 323 -16.59 0.16 -36.60
N PRO A 324 -15.58 0.97 -36.96
CA PRO A 324 -14.81 1.70 -35.96
C PRO A 324 -15.72 2.74 -35.29
N TYR A 325 -15.36 3.18 -34.09
CA TYR A 325 -16.07 4.22 -33.38
C TYR A 325 -15.13 5.11 -32.57
N THR A 326 -15.57 6.34 -32.34
CA THR A 326 -14.88 7.36 -31.56
C THR A 326 -15.88 8.03 -30.63
N GLY A 327 -15.45 8.39 -29.42
CA GLY A 327 -16.36 8.95 -28.45
C GLY A 327 -15.67 9.43 -27.18
N ALA A 328 -16.46 9.52 -26.12
CA ALA A 328 -16.00 9.84 -24.78
C ALA A 328 -16.59 8.84 -23.78
N LEU A 329 -15.95 8.72 -22.63
CA LEU A 329 -16.52 8.04 -21.48
C LEU A 329 -16.33 8.89 -20.23
N ALA A 330 -17.29 8.79 -19.32
CA ALA A 330 -17.30 9.45 -18.03
C ALA A 330 -17.54 8.42 -16.93
N MET A 331 -16.80 8.52 -15.84
CA MET A 331 -16.86 7.57 -14.73
C MET A 331 -16.85 8.27 -13.38
N TYR A 332 -17.47 7.61 -12.39
CA TYR A 332 -17.41 8.01 -10.99
C TYR A 332 -16.84 6.85 -10.16
N ALA A 333 -15.56 6.95 -9.81
CA ALA A 333 -14.85 5.95 -9.02
C ALA A 333 -15.27 6.04 -7.54
N ILE A 334 -15.98 5.00 -7.06
CA ILE A 334 -16.41 4.86 -5.68
C ILE A 334 -15.44 3.92 -4.96
N PHE A 335 -14.70 4.45 -3.99
CA PHE A 335 -13.74 3.69 -3.18
C PHE A 335 -14.37 3.30 -1.84
N TYR A 336 -14.21 2.04 -1.43
CA TYR A 336 -14.82 1.50 -0.21
C TYR A 336 -14.03 0.30 0.33
N ASP A 337 -14.38 -0.16 1.54
CA ASP A 337 -13.70 -1.25 2.26
C ASP A 337 -12.16 -1.07 2.29
N THR A 338 -11.71 0.17 2.45
CA THR A 338 -10.29 0.54 2.47
C THR A 338 -9.68 0.19 3.82
N LYS A 339 -8.55 -0.54 3.80
CA LYS A 339 -7.90 -1.07 4.99
C LYS A 339 -6.41 -0.74 5.00
N ALA A 340 -5.92 -0.26 6.13
CA ALA A 340 -4.49 -0.18 6.42
C ALA A 340 -3.92 -1.58 6.68
N THR A 341 -2.68 -1.82 6.26
CA THR A 341 -1.94 -3.02 6.69
C THR A 341 -1.36 -2.83 8.11
N PRO A 342 -1.06 -3.91 8.85
CA PRO A 342 -0.40 -3.81 10.15
C PRO A 342 0.93 -3.05 10.10
N ALA A 343 1.68 -3.19 9.00
CA ALA A 343 2.92 -2.45 8.75
C ALA A 343 2.68 -0.93 8.67
N LEU A 344 1.66 -0.49 7.91
CA LEU A 344 1.28 0.93 7.90
C LEU A 344 0.84 1.39 9.29
N ASN A 345 0.00 0.60 9.99
CA ASN A 345 -0.51 0.95 11.31
C ASN A 345 0.60 1.19 12.33
N ALA A 346 1.56 0.26 12.43
CA ALA A 346 2.71 0.40 13.31
C ALA A 346 3.60 1.59 12.90
N TYR A 347 3.80 1.80 11.59
CA TYR A 347 4.63 2.90 11.08
C TYR A 347 4.12 4.27 11.52
N VAL A 348 2.81 4.50 11.46
CA VAL A 348 2.17 5.78 11.78
C VAL A 348 1.85 5.97 13.27
N GLY A 349 2.36 5.09 14.15
CA GLY A 349 2.22 5.16 15.60
C GLY A 349 0.95 4.52 16.18
N GLY A 350 0.24 3.69 15.40
CA GLY A 350 -0.94 2.98 15.87
C GLY A 350 -0.58 1.84 16.84
N SER A 351 -1.05 1.95 18.09
CA SER A 351 -0.67 1.05 19.20
C SER A 351 -1.34 -0.32 19.11
N ASN A 352 -2.57 -0.38 18.60
CA ASN A 352 -3.39 -1.58 18.49
C ASN A 352 -3.73 -1.89 17.01
N PRO A 353 -4.06 -3.15 16.67
CA PRO A 353 -4.56 -3.50 15.35
C PRO A 353 -5.83 -2.71 15.00
N GLY A 354 -5.78 -1.92 13.92
CA GLY A 354 -6.94 -1.15 13.43
C GLY A 354 -7.10 0.27 14.03
N ASP A 355 -6.12 0.75 14.79
CA ASP A 355 -6.08 2.16 15.23
C ASP A 355 -6.04 3.14 14.05
N THR A 356 -5.41 2.73 12.94
CA THR A 356 -5.34 3.46 11.65
C THR A 356 -6.53 3.10 10.75
N SER A 357 -7.49 4.02 10.63
CA SER A 357 -8.53 3.96 9.60
C SER A 357 -8.14 4.76 8.36
N VAL A 358 -8.60 4.36 7.17
CA VAL A 358 -8.23 5.02 5.91
C VAL A 358 -9.44 5.15 5.01
N SER A 359 -9.62 6.34 4.44
CA SER A 359 -10.65 6.65 3.45
C SER A 359 -10.00 7.21 2.19
N ILE A 360 -10.62 6.99 1.04
CA ILE A 360 -10.18 7.52 -0.26
C ILE A 360 -11.36 8.28 -0.85
N LYS A 361 -11.15 9.54 -1.22
CA LYS A 361 -12.21 10.39 -1.77
C LYS A 361 -12.69 9.85 -3.12
N ASN A 362 -13.99 9.67 -3.28
CA ASN A 362 -14.59 9.31 -4.56
C ASN A 362 -14.21 10.33 -5.65
N ALA A 363 -13.97 9.86 -6.86
CA ALA A 363 -13.38 10.65 -7.93
C ALA A 363 -14.19 10.57 -9.22
N PHE A 364 -14.57 11.71 -9.76
CA PHE A 364 -15.10 11.82 -11.12
C PHE A 364 -13.94 11.96 -12.12
N GLY A 365 -14.12 11.43 -13.32
CA GLY A 365 -13.27 11.73 -14.46
C GLY A 365 -13.96 11.38 -15.77
N ALA A 366 -13.58 12.09 -16.83
CA ALA A 366 -14.00 11.81 -18.19
C ALA A 366 -12.80 11.89 -19.15
N GLY A 367 -12.96 11.33 -20.34
CA GLY A 367 -11.94 11.43 -21.39
C GLY A 367 -12.31 10.69 -22.67
N PRO A 368 -11.43 10.73 -23.68
CA PRO A 368 -11.69 10.19 -25.00
C PRO A 368 -11.68 8.66 -25.00
N MET A 369 -12.42 8.11 -25.95
CA MET A 369 -12.49 6.68 -26.25
C MET A 369 -12.44 6.47 -27.77
N LEU A 370 -11.79 5.38 -28.18
CA LEU A 370 -11.87 4.86 -29.55
C LEU A 370 -12.04 3.34 -29.48
N GLY A 371 -12.62 2.75 -30.53
CA GLY A 371 -12.83 1.32 -30.59
C GLY A 371 -13.32 0.85 -31.95
N PHE A 372 -13.72 -0.41 -32.01
CA PHE A 372 -14.43 -0.98 -33.15
C PHE A 372 -15.34 -2.13 -32.72
N ARG A 373 -16.42 -2.33 -33.47
CA ARG A 373 -17.20 -3.57 -33.47
C ARG A 373 -16.98 -4.35 -34.77
N TYR A 374 -17.02 -5.68 -34.68
CA TYR A 374 -16.96 -6.61 -35.81
C TYR A 374 -18.11 -7.61 -35.73
N ALA A 375 -19.02 -7.59 -36.72
CA ALA A 375 -20.15 -8.51 -36.82
C ALA A 375 -19.69 -9.93 -37.24
N LEU A 376 -19.98 -10.90 -36.37
CA LEU A 376 -19.78 -12.32 -36.60
C LEU A 376 -20.93 -12.87 -37.47
N ASN A 377 -22.16 -12.42 -37.17
CA ASN A 377 -23.40 -12.65 -37.92
C ASN A 377 -24.35 -11.48 -37.64
N ASP A 378 -25.62 -11.60 -38.03
CA ASP A 378 -26.61 -10.52 -37.99
C ASP A 378 -26.97 -10.03 -36.58
N SER A 379 -26.75 -10.85 -35.54
CA SER A 379 -27.02 -10.46 -34.15
C SER A 379 -25.76 -10.35 -33.28
N TRP A 380 -24.74 -11.19 -33.52
CA TRP A 380 -23.56 -11.32 -32.66
C TRP A 380 -22.34 -10.58 -33.20
N ARG A 381 -21.61 -9.93 -32.29
CA ARG A 381 -20.43 -9.12 -32.62
C ARG A 381 -19.35 -9.19 -31.56
N VAL A 382 -18.10 -9.04 -32.00
CA VAL A 382 -16.98 -8.72 -31.11
C VAL A 382 -16.87 -7.20 -31.01
N ASN A 383 -16.53 -6.68 -29.83
CA ASN A 383 -16.28 -5.27 -29.60
C ASN A 383 -14.96 -5.10 -28.86
N PHE A 384 -14.15 -4.15 -29.32
CA PHE A 384 -12.91 -3.73 -28.66
C PHE A 384 -12.90 -2.22 -28.48
N SER A 385 -12.51 -1.75 -27.29
CA SER A 385 -12.35 -0.33 -27.00
C SER A 385 -11.05 -0.05 -26.23
N ILE A 386 -10.55 1.16 -26.41
CA ILE A 386 -9.54 1.78 -25.54
C ILE A 386 -9.97 3.21 -25.20
N GLY A 387 -9.89 3.57 -23.91
CA GLY A 387 -10.19 4.91 -23.41
C GLY A 387 -9.18 5.38 -22.38
N SER A 388 -9.10 6.69 -22.16
CA SER A 388 -8.19 7.30 -21.17
C SER A 388 -8.93 8.26 -20.25
N VAL A 389 -8.85 8.06 -18.94
CA VAL A 389 -9.46 8.93 -17.92
C VAL A 389 -8.45 9.38 -16.89
N LYS A 390 -8.54 10.64 -16.48
CA LYS A 390 -7.81 11.17 -15.32
C LYS A 390 -8.77 11.31 -14.13
N LEU A 391 -8.43 10.67 -13.03
CA LEU A 391 -9.10 10.81 -11.73
C LEU A 391 -8.20 11.60 -10.78
N LYS A 392 -8.79 12.51 -9.99
CA LYS A 392 -8.13 13.16 -8.86
C LYS A 392 -8.81 12.70 -7.58
N THR A 393 -8.04 12.17 -6.64
CA THR A 393 -8.51 11.67 -5.35
C THR A 393 -7.55 12.10 -4.24
N GLN A 394 -7.99 11.96 -2.99
CA GLN A 394 -7.20 12.20 -1.80
C GLN A 394 -7.42 11.03 -0.85
N ALA A 395 -6.34 10.39 -0.42
CA ALA A 395 -6.39 9.46 0.70
C ALA A 395 -6.34 10.26 2.00
N THR A 396 -7.16 9.90 2.98
CA THR A 396 -7.10 10.43 4.36
C THR A 396 -6.94 9.26 5.32
N LEU A 397 -5.83 9.25 6.05
CA LEU A 397 -5.51 8.28 7.09
C LEU A 397 -5.79 8.94 8.45
N VAL A 398 -6.49 8.26 9.34
CA VAL A 398 -6.78 8.72 10.70
C VAL A 398 -6.26 7.67 11.67
N THR A 399 -5.17 7.98 12.37
CA THR A 399 -4.57 7.11 13.39
C THR A 399 -5.01 7.60 14.76
N ARG A 400 -5.76 6.77 15.49
CA ARG A 400 -6.23 7.07 16.86
C ARG A 400 -5.24 6.51 17.88
N ASN A 401 -5.28 7.04 19.12
CA ASN A 401 -4.50 6.51 20.25
C ASN A 401 -2.99 6.40 19.95
N SER A 402 -2.45 7.33 19.15
CA SER A 402 -1.11 7.18 18.62
C SER A 402 -0.07 7.28 19.74
N ARG A 403 0.91 6.38 19.71
CA ARG A 403 2.07 6.38 20.60
C ARG A 403 3.32 6.39 19.73
N PHE A 404 4.19 7.36 19.98
CA PHE A 404 5.46 7.53 19.30
C PHE A 404 6.58 7.38 20.33
N ASP A 405 7.47 6.43 20.09
CA ASP A 405 8.69 6.19 20.86
C ASP A 405 9.90 6.23 19.91
N LYS A 406 11.09 5.92 20.42
CA LYS A 406 12.32 5.81 19.61
C LYS A 406 12.28 4.70 18.55
N ASN A 407 11.48 3.66 18.75
CA ASN A 407 11.42 2.47 17.90
C ASN A 407 10.36 2.61 16.80
N THR A 408 9.48 3.60 16.93
CA THR A 408 8.38 3.84 16.00
C THR A 408 8.94 4.06 14.59
N PRO A 409 8.54 3.27 13.58
CA PRO A 409 9.23 3.28 12.30
C PRO A 409 9.27 4.66 11.61
N ALA A 410 8.20 5.46 11.69
CA ALA A 410 8.24 6.84 11.19
C ALA A 410 9.34 7.70 11.83
N ILE A 411 9.64 7.51 13.12
CA ILE A 411 10.69 8.25 13.83
C ILE A 411 12.08 7.76 13.38
N LEU A 412 12.25 6.45 13.19
CA LEU A 412 13.45 5.85 12.58
C LEU A 412 13.61 6.20 11.08
N ASP A 413 12.56 6.74 10.45
CA ASP A 413 12.58 7.26 9.10
C ASP A 413 12.90 8.76 9.02
N LEU A 414 13.01 9.46 10.16
CA LEU A 414 13.53 10.82 10.26
C LEU A 414 15.07 10.78 10.41
N GLY A 415 15.80 10.84 9.29
CA GLY A 415 17.27 10.90 9.32
C GLY A 415 17.95 11.14 7.98
N ASN A 416 18.72 12.24 7.90
CA ASN A 416 19.52 12.76 6.77
C ASN A 416 18.87 12.77 5.38
N ASP A 417 18.64 13.97 4.85
CA ASP A 417 18.54 14.23 3.42
C ASP A 417 19.84 14.83 2.82
N GLN A 418 20.82 15.16 3.66
CA GLN A 418 22.18 15.60 3.29
C GLN A 418 23.20 14.50 3.65
N ALA A 419 24.06 14.12 2.71
CA ALA A 419 25.16 13.19 2.99
C ALA A 419 26.22 13.85 3.88
N GLY A 420 26.74 13.14 4.88
CA GLY A 420 27.87 13.60 5.71
C GLY A 420 27.54 14.41 6.97
N LEU A 421 26.28 14.50 7.40
CA LEU A 421 25.92 15.05 8.72
C LEU A 421 25.75 13.93 9.75
N VAL A 422 26.63 13.90 10.77
CA VAL A 422 26.61 12.86 11.83
C VAL A 422 25.41 13.04 12.79
N ASP A 423 24.79 14.22 12.82
CA ASP A 423 23.62 14.55 13.66
C ASP A 423 22.28 14.28 12.95
N ASN A 424 21.83 13.02 12.95
CA ASN A 424 20.45 12.68 12.58
C ASN A 424 19.51 12.65 13.81
N VAL A 425 18.20 12.84 13.60
CA VAL A 425 17.18 12.89 14.67
C VAL A 425 17.21 11.64 15.56
N THR A 426 17.35 10.46 14.95
CA THR A 426 17.42 9.17 15.68
C THR A 426 18.63 9.12 16.62
N GLY A 427 19.82 9.52 16.15
CA GLY A 427 21.04 9.57 16.96
C GLY A 427 20.94 10.54 18.14
N VAL A 428 20.24 11.68 17.96
CA VAL A 428 20.00 12.66 19.03
C VAL A 428 19.00 12.13 20.07
N ILE A 429 17.95 11.43 19.63
CA ILE A 429 17.01 10.73 20.53
C ILE A 429 17.78 9.71 21.39
N LEU A 430 18.59 8.85 20.75
CA LEU A 430 19.39 7.82 21.44
C LEU A 430 20.41 8.43 22.42
N ALA A 431 21.11 9.49 22.03
CA ALA A 431 22.05 10.20 22.91
C ALA A 431 21.35 10.88 24.10
N GLY A 432 20.16 11.46 23.86
CA GLY A 432 19.33 12.05 24.91
C GLY A 432 18.88 11.01 25.94
N GLU A 433 18.43 9.85 25.50
CA GLU A 433 18.01 8.75 26.39
C GLU A 433 19.14 8.24 27.29
N GLY A 434 20.31 7.96 26.73
CA GLY A 434 21.46 7.50 27.51
C GLY A 434 21.91 8.47 28.60
N LEU A 435 21.70 9.78 28.39
CA LEU A 435 22.04 10.82 29.37
C LEU A 435 20.95 11.09 30.40
N LEU A 436 19.67 10.96 30.01
CA LEU A 436 18.52 11.24 30.89
C LEU A 436 18.23 10.09 31.87
N ALA A 437 18.47 8.85 31.49
CA ALA A 437 18.38 7.70 32.40
C ALA A 437 19.34 7.83 33.59
N VAL A 438 20.60 8.23 33.35
CA VAL A 438 21.73 7.96 34.26
C VAL A 438 22.00 9.02 35.34
N ARG A 439 21.84 10.33 35.09
CA ARG A 439 22.35 11.39 36.00
C ARG A 439 21.50 11.70 37.24
N GLY A 440 21.53 10.88 38.29
CA GLY A 440 20.85 11.15 39.58
C GLY A 440 21.16 10.15 40.70
N ALA A 441 20.85 10.50 41.95
CA ALA A 441 21.32 9.79 43.15
C ALA A 441 20.76 8.37 43.36
N ASP A 442 19.64 8.01 42.72
CA ASP A 442 19.19 6.62 42.55
C ASP A 442 18.85 6.39 41.07
N GLY A 443 19.90 6.29 40.24
CA GLY A 443 19.77 6.10 38.79
C GLY A 443 18.97 4.85 38.40
N SER A 444 18.79 3.88 39.30
CA SER A 444 17.99 2.69 39.03
C SER A 444 16.49 3.03 38.94
N SER A 445 15.98 3.83 39.88
CA SER A 445 14.54 4.14 39.99
C SER A 445 14.07 5.09 38.91
N ARG A 446 14.85 6.15 38.64
CA ARG A 446 14.53 7.09 37.58
C ARG A 446 14.68 6.49 36.18
N SER A 447 15.66 5.61 35.93
CA SER A 447 15.76 4.92 34.62
C SER A 447 14.49 4.11 34.36
N ARG A 448 14.06 3.29 35.33
CA ARG A 448 12.81 2.51 35.22
C ARG A 448 11.59 3.40 34.91
N LEU A 449 11.46 4.56 35.57
CA LEU A 449 10.37 5.51 35.29
C LEU A 449 10.48 6.11 33.87
N TYR A 450 11.68 6.54 33.46
CA TYR A 450 11.92 7.14 32.15
C TYR A 450 11.69 6.14 31.00
N ASP A 451 12.12 4.90 31.19
CA ASP A 451 11.88 3.79 30.25
C ASP A 451 10.39 3.44 30.17
N ALA A 452 9.69 3.38 31.32
CA ALA A 452 8.24 3.16 31.36
C ALA A 452 7.42 4.29 30.71
N LEU A 453 7.92 5.53 30.74
CA LEU A 453 7.33 6.67 30.03
C LEU A 453 7.58 6.65 28.50
N GLY A 454 8.40 5.71 27.99
CA GLY A 454 8.74 5.59 26.56
C GLY A 454 9.84 6.55 26.08
N GLY A 455 10.63 7.12 26.99
CA GLY A 455 11.75 8.00 26.68
C GLY A 455 11.35 9.38 26.12
N ILE A 456 12.34 10.07 25.54
CA ILE A 456 12.24 11.49 25.15
C ILE A 456 11.16 11.72 24.07
N THR A 457 11.02 10.80 23.12
CA THR A 457 10.03 10.87 22.02
C THR A 457 8.60 10.72 22.53
N ALA A 458 8.35 9.77 23.44
CA ALA A 458 7.01 9.56 23.98
C ALA A 458 6.58 10.70 24.89
N ILE A 459 7.47 11.17 25.78
CA ILE A 459 7.17 12.30 26.66
C ILE A 459 6.92 13.58 25.84
N THR A 460 7.74 13.88 24.83
CA THR A 460 7.57 15.11 24.02
C THR A 460 6.32 15.10 23.15
N THR A 461 6.05 13.99 22.45
CA THR A 461 4.85 13.89 21.58
C THR A 461 3.57 13.93 22.41
N ARG A 462 3.54 13.34 23.61
CA ARG A 462 2.38 13.38 24.53
C ARG A 462 2.24 14.72 25.25
N ALA A 463 3.34 15.39 25.61
CA ALA A 463 3.27 16.76 26.08
C ALA A 463 2.67 17.65 24.97
N ALA A 464 3.12 17.51 23.72
CA ALA A 464 2.57 18.26 22.58
C ALA A 464 1.07 17.99 22.32
N GLN A 465 0.61 16.75 22.52
CA GLN A 465 -0.83 16.42 22.54
C GLN A 465 -1.58 17.24 23.59
N SER A 466 -1.05 17.36 24.81
CA SER A 466 -1.65 18.18 25.86
C SER A 466 -1.63 19.69 25.54
N PHE A 467 -0.53 20.22 25.00
CA PHE A 467 -0.42 21.63 24.62
C PHE A 467 -1.36 22.02 23.46
N SER A 468 -1.67 21.10 22.57
CA SER A 468 -2.48 21.35 21.36
C SER A 468 -3.97 21.08 21.52
N GLY A 469 -4.40 20.58 22.67
CA GLY A 469 -5.75 20.06 22.86
C GLY A 469 -6.04 18.74 22.14
N ASN A 470 -5.04 18.12 21.50
CA ASN A 470 -5.15 16.78 20.90
C ASN A 470 -5.00 15.68 21.96
N SER A 471 -5.82 15.73 23.02
CA SER A 471 -5.80 14.79 24.15
C SER A 471 -6.13 13.34 23.75
N SER A 472 -6.67 13.11 22.56
CA SER A 472 -6.93 11.78 22.01
C SER A 472 -5.73 11.11 21.35
N GLY A 473 -4.62 11.83 21.13
CA GLY A 473 -3.48 11.36 20.34
C GLY A 473 -3.87 10.94 18.92
N THR A 474 -4.89 11.58 18.34
CA THR A 474 -5.38 11.25 17.01
C THR A 474 -4.68 12.13 15.98
N TYR A 475 -4.05 11.52 14.98
CA TYR A 475 -3.38 12.23 13.91
C TYR A 475 -4.00 11.89 12.56
N VAL A 476 -4.26 12.92 11.78
CA VAL A 476 -4.79 12.81 10.43
C VAL A 476 -3.70 13.15 9.43
N ARG A 477 -3.58 12.31 8.39
CA ARG A 477 -2.64 12.44 7.28
C ARG A 477 -3.37 12.42 5.96
N LYS A 478 -2.90 13.19 4.98
CA LYS A 478 -3.47 13.23 3.63
C LYS A 478 -2.42 12.98 2.56
N THR A 479 -2.87 12.37 1.47
CA THR A 479 -2.06 12.15 0.27
C THR A 479 -2.91 12.43 -0.97
N ASP A 480 -2.65 13.54 -1.66
CA ASP A 480 -3.30 13.87 -2.92
C ASP A 480 -2.73 13.03 -4.06
N THR A 481 -3.60 12.41 -4.85
CA THR A 481 -3.20 11.46 -5.89
C THR A 481 -4.01 11.65 -7.16
N GLN A 482 -3.30 11.72 -8.29
CA GLN A 482 -3.87 11.64 -9.62
C GLN A 482 -3.63 10.25 -10.21
N LEU A 483 -4.69 9.59 -10.64
CA LEU A 483 -4.65 8.33 -11.37
C LEU A 483 -4.96 8.62 -12.84
N THR A 484 -4.08 8.21 -13.75
CA THR A 484 -4.37 8.21 -15.19
C THR A 484 -4.60 6.76 -15.61
N ASN A 485 -5.86 6.45 -15.93
CA ASN A 485 -6.35 5.12 -16.24
C ASN A 485 -6.47 4.97 -17.75
N THR A 486 -5.74 4.02 -18.33
CA THR A 486 -5.97 3.55 -19.71
C THR A 486 -6.77 2.26 -19.63
N ILE A 487 -8.00 2.31 -20.13
CA ILE A 487 -9.00 1.24 -20.02
C ILE A 487 -9.07 0.54 -21.37
N TYR A 488 -8.99 -0.78 -21.35
CA TYR A 488 -9.15 -1.66 -22.50
C TYR A 488 -10.36 -2.54 -22.26
N MET A 489 -11.25 -2.64 -23.24
CA MET A 489 -12.43 -3.50 -23.17
C MET A 489 -12.40 -4.47 -24.33
N LEU A 490 -12.57 -5.76 -24.07
CA LEU A 490 -12.78 -6.79 -25.09
C LEU A 490 -14.00 -7.61 -24.71
N SER A 491 -15.02 -7.57 -25.56
CA SER A 491 -16.33 -8.17 -25.28
C SER A 491 -16.94 -8.85 -26.49
N ILE A 492 -17.78 -9.85 -26.22
CA ILE A 492 -18.77 -10.35 -27.16
C ILE A 492 -20.08 -9.66 -26.81
N GLY A 493 -20.78 -9.13 -27.81
CA GLY A 493 -22.05 -8.47 -27.64
C GLY A 493 -23.07 -8.96 -28.64
N ARG A 494 -24.32 -8.61 -28.38
CA ARG A 494 -25.45 -8.90 -29.25
C ARG A 494 -26.40 -7.71 -29.31
N ASP A 495 -26.82 -7.39 -30.52
CA ASP A 495 -27.92 -6.47 -30.80
C ASP A 495 -29.25 -7.29 -30.68
N PHE A 496 -30.32 -6.69 -30.13
CA PHE A 496 -31.45 -7.42 -29.52
C PHE A 496 -32.61 -7.86 -30.43
#